data_AF-A0A8S9ZW15-F1
#
_entry.id   AF-A0A8S9ZW15-F1
#
_cell.length_a   1.000
_cell.length_b   1.000
_cell.length_c   1.000
_cell.angle_alpha   90.00
_cell.angle_beta   90.00
_cell.angle_gamma   90.00
#
_symmetry.space_group_name_H-M   'P 1'
#
loop_
_entity.id
_entity.type
_entity.pdbx_description
1 polymer ?
#
loop_
_entity_poly.entity_id
_entity_poly.type
_entity_poly.pdbx_seq_one_letter_code
_entity_poly.pdbx_strand_id
1 'polypeptide(L)'
;MIEAATQSFMAARNRYRERKRLSRSASGKSLDRQSIASLDLSDIPSRRICSRHSGRELQLDDNECEQLSNSFASLPNKYDLFEKMFLRLFLHIDLNIPIVFGMSGIPENELRRKTPFRTHVCKFQRFLTTVMDLLPKHGREEELIQIIRMVGRQHCQVKQLSFTAARWLSFKTAMIETFALQRNGKLKTQWSLLISFLIYEIKDAYLAHIRTLRSSSLPQIVETYKLEFRRKKSQTKQQQQTPQTK
;
A
#
# COMPACT_ATOMS: atom_id res chain seq x y z
N MET A 1 35.53 -0.83 -5.23
CA MET A 1 34.65 -1.09 -4.06
C MET A 1 33.23 -1.53 -4.42
N ILE A 2 32.64 -1.07 -5.55
CA ILE A 2 31.27 -1.46 -5.95
C ILE A 2 31.19 -2.92 -6.44
N GLU A 3 32.21 -3.43 -7.13
CA GLU A 3 32.21 -4.81 -7.67
C GLU A 3 32.23 -5.90 -6.59
N ALA A 4 32.89 -5.66 -5.46
CA ALA A 4 32.94 -6.61 -4.35
C ALA A 4 31.57 -6.80 -3.68
N ALA A 5 30.75 -5.74 -3.61
CA ALA A 5 29.40 -5.81 -3.08
C ALA A 5 28.47 -6.60 -4.02
N THR A 6 28.61 -6.41 -5.33
CA THR A 6 27.83 -7.13 -6.35
C THR A 6 28.17 -8.62 -6.38
N GLN A 7 29.44 -8.97 -6.25
CA GLN A 7 29.90 -10.37 -6.17
C GLN A 7 29.44 -11.06 -4.88
N SER A 8 29.48 -10.35 -3.74
CA SER A 8 28.98 -10.86 -2.46
C SER A 8 27.47 -11.16 -2.49
N PHE A 9 26.70 -10.26 -3.12
CA PHE A 9 25.24 -10.44 -3.29
C PHE A 9 24.91 -11.64 -4.20
N MET A 10 25.62 -11.81 -5.33
CA MET A 10 25.43 -12.96 -6.22
C MET A 10 25.83 -14.29 -5.54
N ALA A 11 26.88 -14.30 -4.75
CA ALA A 11 27.33 -15.48 -4.00
C ALA A 11 26.32 -15.88 -2.90
N ALA A 12 25.71 -14.92 -2.21
CA ALA A 12 24.64 -15.19 -1.25
C ALA A 12 23.38 -15.75 -1.92
N ARG A 13 23.03 -15.23 -3.11
CA ARG A 13 21.88 -15.68 -3.90
C ARG A 13 22.03 -17.13 -4.39
N ASN A 14 23.24 -17.53 -4.79
CA ASN A 14 23.50 -18.89 -5.25
C ASN A 14 23.45 -19.90 -4.09
N ARG A 15 23.99 -19.55 -2.91
CA ARG A 15 23.89 -20.40 -1.70
C ARG A 15 22.45 -20.64 -1.25
N TYR A 16 21.58 -19.64 -1.39
CA TYR A 16 20.15 -19.80 -1.10
C TYR A 16 19.46 -20.76 -2.08
N ARG A 17 19.79 -20.69 -3.38
CA ARG A 17 19.24 -21.60 -4.41
C ARG A 17 19.67 -23.05 -4.20
N GLU A 18 20.89 -23.28 -3.74
CA GLU A 18 21.45 -24.61 -3.52
C GLU A 18 20.82 -25.29 -2.29
N ARG A 19 20.62 -24.53 -1.18
CA ARG A 19 19.88 -25.01 -0.01
C ARG A 19 18.42 -25.40 -0.32
N LYS A 20 17.77 -24.69 -1.24
CA LYS A 20 16.38 -24.97 -1.66
C LYS A 20 16.28 -26.18 -2.61
N ARG A 21 17.36 -26.56 -3.30
CA ARG A 21 17.41 -27.79 -4.11
C ARG A 21 17.59 -29.03 -3.23
N LEU A 22 18.46 -28.94 -2.23
CA LEU A 22 18.72 -30.04 -1.29
C LEU A 22 17.52 -30.36 -0.37
N SER A 23 16.67 -29.37 -0.06
CA SER A 23 15.44 -29.61 0.72
C SER A 23 14.32 -30.28 -0.07
N ARG A 24 14.34 -30.20 -1.41
CA ARG A 24 13.32 -30.83 -2.28
C ARG A 24 13.62 -32.28 -2.63
N SER A 25 14.87 -32.74 -2.49
CA SER A 25 15.25 -34.13 -2.76
C SER A 25 15.03 -35.10 -1.59
N ALA A 26 14.61 -34.60 -0.41
CA ALA A 26 14.53 -35.39 0.83
C ALA A 26 13.12 -35.89 1.18
N SER A 27 12.08 -35.55 0.43
CA SER A 27 10.69 -35.96 0.74
C SER A 27 10.11 -36.79 -0.39
N GLY A 28 10.26 -38.10 -0.30
CA GLY A 28 9.66 -39.06 -1.21
C GLY A 28 9.31 -40.36 -0.48
N LYS A 29 8.11 -40.88 -0.79
CA LYS A 29 7.39 -42.09 -0.32
C LYS A 29 6.41 -41.78 0.83
N SER A 30 5.16 -42.21 0.82
CA SER A 30 4.54 -43.40 0.21
C SER A 30 3.08 -43.12 -0.21
N LEU A 31 2.62 -43.76 -1.29
CA LEU A 31 1.20 -43.89 -1.61
C LEU A 31 0.51 -44.76 -0.55
N ASP A 32 -0.71 -44.40 -0.15
CA ASP A 32 -1.77 -45.39 -0.02
C ASP A 32 -3.15 -44.80 -0.34
N ARG A 33 -3.98 -45.68 -0.87
CA ARG A 33 -5.12 -45.44 -1.74
C ARG A 33 -6.38 -45.85 -0.98
N GLN A 34 -7.05 -44.91 -0.29
CA GLN A 34 -8.48 -44.97 0.09
C GLN A 34 -8.85 -43.82 1.03
N SER A 35 -9.55 -42.80 0.52
CA SER A 35 -10.68 -42.13 1.19
C SER A 35 -11.08 -40.89 0.39
N ILE A 36 -12.05 -41.10 -0.49
CA ILE A 36 -12.77 -40.07 -1.24
C ILE A 36 -13.71 -39.39 -0.23
N ALA A 37 -13.18 -38.56 0.69
CA ALA A 37 -13.97 -37.76 1.63
C ALA A 37 -13.13 -36.70 2.38
N SER A 38 -12.25 -35.99 1.68
CA SER A 38 -11.68 -34.73 2.19
C SER A 38 -11.28 -33.90 0.97
N LEU A 39 -12.16 -32.97 0.58
CA LEU A 39 -11.74 -31.84 -0.23
C LEU A 39 -10.83 -31.00 0.67
N ASP A 40 -9.56 -31.37 0.63
CA ASP A 40 -8.48 -30.72 1.35
C ASP A 40 -8.31 -29.32 0.78
N LEU A 41 -8.96 -28.34 1.42
CA LEU A 41 -8.78 -26.91 1.15
C LEU A 41 -7.36 -26.42 1.53
N SER A 42 -6.46 -27.29 2.02
CA SER A 42 -5.11 -26.92 2.46
C SER A 42 -4.15 -26.59 1.31
N ASP A 43 -4.50 -26.90 0.05
CA ASP A 43 -3.63 -26.69 -1.10
C ASP A 43 -3.92 -25.41 -1.90
N ILE A 44 -4.78 -24.53 -1.40
CA ILE A 44 -4.76 -23.13 -1.85
C ILE A 44 -3.54 -22.50 -1.19
N PRO A 45 -2.45 -22.16 -1.93
CA PRO A 45 -1.31 -21.51 -1.32
C PRO A 45 -1.79 -20.24 -0.63
N SER A 46 -1.74 -20.25 0.70
CA SER A 46 -2.10 -19.09 1.53
C SER A 46 -1.33 -17.89 0.98
N ARG A 47 -2.07 -16.89 0.49
CA ARG A 47 -1.47 -15.72 -0.11
C ARG A 47 -0.81 -14.92 1.01
N ARG A 48 0.47 -14.55 0.80
CA ARG A 48 1.31 -13.96 1.85
C ARG A 48 0.72 -12.71 2.49
N ILE A 49 0.12 -11.83 1.67
CA ILE A 49 -0.43 -10.55 2.15
C ILE A 49 -1.93 -10.72 2.41
N CYS A 50 -2.28 -10.85 3.70
CA CYS A 50 -3.64 -10.96 4.19
C CYS A 50 -3.92 -9.84 5.21
N SER A 51 -5.01 -9.10 5.03
CA SER A 51 -5.47 -8.08 5.95
C SER A 51 -6.35 -8.68 7.03
N ARG A 52 -5.85 -8.72 8.27
CA ARG A 52 -6.65 -9.12 9.45
C ARG A 52 -7.81 -8.18 9.74
N HIS A 53 -7.78 -6.97 9.18
CA HIS A 53 -8.82 -5.97 9.41
C HIS A 53 -10.04 -6.18 8.53
N SER A 54 -9.84 -6.50 7.26
CA SER A 54 -10.91 -6.68 6.28
C SER A 54 -11.20 -8.14 5.94
N GLY A 55 -10.32 -9.06 6.37
CA GLY A 55 -10.33 -10.47 5.98
C GLY A 55 -9.92 -10.71 4.53
N ARG A 56 -9.41 -9.69 3.81
CA ARG A 56 -9.05 -9.82 2.40
C ARG A 56 -7.60 -10.21 2.20
N GLU A 57 -7.39 -10.99 1.15
CA GLU A 57 -6.08 -11.41 0.69
C GLU A 57 -5.75 -10.76 -0.66
N LEU A 58 -4.51 -10.31 -0.78
CA LEU A 58 -3.97 -9.87 -2.06
C LEU A 58 -3.72 -11.11 -2.94
N GLN A 59 -4.41 -11.17 -4.08
CA GLN A 59 -4.36 -12.30 -5.00
C GLN A 59 -3.13 -12.23 -5.93
N LEU A 60 -1.95 -12.04 -5.36
CA LEU A 60 -0.67 -12.06 -6.08
C LEU A 60 0.27 -13.02 -5.38
N ASP A 61 1.05 -13.78 -6.15
CA ASP A 61 2.17 -14.53 -5.58
C ASP A 61 3.42 -13.65 -5.38
N ASP A 62 4.44 -14.20 -4.72
CA ASP A 62 5.68 -13.47 -4.41
C ASP A 62 6.43 -13.02 -5.68
N ASN A 63 6.43 -13.84 -6.72
CA ASN A 63 7.08 -13.50 -7.98
C ASN A 63 6.30 -12.40 -8.71
N GLU A 64 4.97 -12.40 -8.66
CA GLU A 64 4.13 -11.32 -9.20
C GLU A 64 4.32 -10.01 -8.45
N CYS A 65 4.46 -10.07 -7.11
CA CYS A 65 4.80 -8.92 -6.28
C CYS A 65 6.17 -8.32 -6.67
N GLU A 66 7.18 -9.17 -6.87
CA GLU A 66 8.51 -8.75 -7.32
C GLU A 66 8.47 -8.16 -8.74
N GLN A 67 7.73 -8.78 -9.66
CA GLN A 67 7.54 -8.27 -11.03
C GLN A 67 6.89 -6.88 -11.05
N LEU A 68 5.83 -6.67 -10.26
CA LEU A 68 5.19 -5.35 -10.13
C LEU A 68 6.17 -4.31 -9.58
N SER A 69 6.88 -4.64 -8.50
CA SER A 69 7.86 -3.74 -7.89
C SER A 69 8.96 -3.36 -8.89
N ASN A 70 9.52 -4.32 -9.60
CA ASN A 70 10.56 -4.09 -10.61
C ASN A 70 10.05 -3.28 -11.80
N SER A 71 8.85 -3.60 -12.30
CA SER A 71 8.20 -2.84 -13.37
C SER A 71 7.98 -1.39 -12.94
N PHE A 72 7.49 -1.15 -11.72
CA PHE A 72 7.31 0.20 -11.20
C PHE A 72 8.64 0.94 -11.03
N ALA A 73 9.67 0.26 -10.52
CA ALA A 73 11.00 0.83 -10.35
C ALA A 73 11.58 1.32 -11.70
N SER A 74 11.40 0.55 -12.77
CA SER A 74 11.87 0.91 -14.13
C SER A 74 11.16 2.10 -14.77
N LEU A 75 10.04 2.59 -14.21
CA LEU A 75 9.32 3.72 -14.80
C LEU A 75 10.17 4.99 -14.76
N PRO A 76 10.38 5.66 -15.91
CA PRO A 76 11.05 6.96 -15.96
C PRO A 76 10.13 8.05 -15.41
N ASN A 77 10.73 9.14 -14.93
CA ASN A 77 10.05 10.36 -14.46
C ASN A 77 8.67 10.10 -13.82
N LYS A 78 8.67 9.43 -12.66
CA LYS A 78 7.43 8.98 -11.99
C LYS A 78 6.45 10.14 -11.75
N TYR A 79 6.95 11.32 -11.38
CA TYR A 79 6.11 12.48 -11.13
C TYR A 79 5.26 12.85 -12.36
N ASP A 80 5.86 12.92 -13.55
CA ASP A 80 5.14 13.22 -14.79
C ASP A 80 4.04 12.17 -15.09
N LEU A 81 4.29 10.89 -14.82
CA LEU A 81 3.28 9.83 -14.97
C LEU A 81 2.10 10.03 -14.00
N PHE A 82 2.37 10.29 -12.72
CA PHE A 82 1.30 10.55 -11.75
C PHE A 82 0.56 11.87 -12.07
N GLU A 83 1.27 12.90 -12.53
CA GLU A 83 0.65 14.16 -12.94
C GLU A 83 -0.33 13.92 -14.09
N LYS A 84 0.11 13.23 -15.16
CA LYS A 84 -0.74 12.86 -16.31
C LYS A 84 -1.95 12.02 -15.89
N MET A 85 -1.76 11.06 -14.99
CA MET A 85 -2.86 10.26 -14.43
C MET A 85 -3.91 11.14 -13.74
N PHE A 86 -3.49 12.07 -12.88
CA PHE A 86 -4.41 12.97 -12.18
C PHE A 86 -5.05 14.01 -13.10
N LEU A 87 -4.33 14.53 -14.09
CA LEU A 87 -4.90 15.41 -15.12
C LEU A 87 -6.01 14.69 -15.88
N ARG A 88 -5.77 13.45 -16.33
CA ARG A 88 -6.79 12.64 -17.01
C ARG A 88 -7.99 12.38 -16.10
N LEU A 89 -7.75 12.05 -14.84
CA LEU A 89 -8.80 11.85 -13.86
C LEU A 89 -9.67 13.10 -13.68
N PHE A 90 -9.04 14.27 -13.54
CA PHE A 90 -9.71 15.54 -13.26
C PHE A 90 -10.43 16.12 -14.47
N LEU A 91 -9.85 15.98 -15.66
CA LEU A 91 -10.33 16.68 -16.86
C LEU A 91 -11.18 15.78 -17.79
N HIS A 92 -11.08 14.46 -17.67
CA HIS A 92 -11.68 13.55 -18.65
C HIS A 92 -12.48 12.40 -18.05
N ILE A 93 -12.11 11.86 -16.87
CA ILE A 93 -12.76 10.66 -16.33
C ILE A 93 -13.85 10.99 -15.31
N ASP A 94 -13.57 11.86 -14.33
CA ASP A 94 -14.56 12.24 -13.32
C ASP A 94 -14.48 13.74 -12.99
N LEU A 95 -15.36 14.49 -13.65
CA LEU A 95 -15.46 15.95 -13.52
C LEU A 95 -15.94 16.42 -12.13
N ASN A 96 -16.39 15.50 -11.27
CA ASN A 96 -16.75 15.85 -9.90
C ASN A 96 -15.54 15.89 -8.97
N ILE A 97 -14.43 15.25 -9.33
CA ILE A 97 -13.23 15.25 -8.49
C ILE A 97 -12.65 16.66 -8.37
N PRO A 98 -12.46 17.45 -9.44
CA PRO A 98 -11.99 18.83 -9.32
C PRO A 98 -12.84 19.69 -8.38
N ILE A 99 -14.16 19.45 -8.30
CA ILE A 99 -15.06 20.17 -7.39
C ILE A 99 -14.65 19.94 -5.93
N VAL A 100 -14.37 18.69 -5.55
CA VAL A 100 -13.92 18.31 -4.19
C VAL A 100 -12.62 19.02 -3.80
N PHE A 101 -11.77 19.32 -4.80
CA PHE A 101 -10.52 20.02 -4.59
C PHE A 101 -10.63 21.55 -4.74
N GLY A 102 -11.81 22.10 -5.04
CA GLY A 102 -11.98 23.53 -5.33
C GLY A 102 -11.25 23.97 -6.61
N MET A 103 -11.11 23.07 -7.58
CA MET A 103 -10.36 23.25 -8.83
C MET A 103 -11.21 23.03 -10.09
N SER A 104 -12.53 23.12 -9.97
CA SER A 104 -13.45 23.01 -11.11
C SER A 104 -13.26 24.15 -12.12
N GLY A 105 -13.32 23.85 -13.41
CA GLY A 105 -13.20 24.83 -14.50
C GLY A 105 -11.79 25.35 -14.78
N ILE A 106 -10.77 24.85 -14.09
CA ILE A 106 -9.37 25.27 -14.30
C ILE A 106 -8.79 24.54 -15.52
N PRO A 107 -8.22 25.26 -16.51
CA PRO A 107 -7.60 24.63 -17.68
C PRO A 107 -6.31 23.88 -17.31
N GLU A 108 -5.95 22.86 -18.09
CA GLU A 108 -4.84 21.95 -17.82
C GLU A 108 -3.53 22.66 -17.45
N ASN A 109 -3.14 23.66 -18.24
CA ASN A 109 -1.90 24.41 -18.06
C ASN A 109 -1.84 25.16 -16.73
N GLU A 110 -2.98 25.64 -16.23
CA GLU A 110 -3.08 26.28 -14.93
C GLU A 110 -3.15 25.26 -13.80
N LEU A 111 -3.87 24.16 -13.99
CA LEU A 111 -4.00 23.09 -13.00
C LEU A 111 -2.64 22.50 -12.62
N ARG A 112 -1.76 22.28 -13.62
CA ARG A 112 -0.36 21.88 -13.41
C ARG A 112 0.41 22.79 -12.45
N ARG A 113 0.09 24.08 -12.41
CA ARG A 113 0.76 25.07 -11.55
C ARG A 113 0.14 25.19 -10.16
N LYS A 114 -1.06 24.66 -9.93
CA LYS A 114 -1.76 24.78 -8.64
C LYS A 114 -1.07 23.94 -7.56
N THR A 115 -0.59 24.60 -6.51
CA THR A 115 0.08 23.96 -5.37
C THR A 115 -0.74 22.82 -4.75
N PRO A 116 -2.07 22.93 -4.51
CA PRO A 116 -2.87 21.82 -3.98
C PRO A 116 -2.84 20.58 -4.88
N PHE A 117 -2.95 20.77 -6.20
CA PHE A 117 -2.87 19.68 -7.18
C PHE A 117 -1.51 18.99 -7.13
N ARG A 118 -0.42 19.75 -7.30
CA ARG A 118 0.97 19.22 -7.26
C ARG A 118 1.26 18.51 -5.94
N THR A 119 0.79 19.07 -4.83
CA THR A 119 0.95 18.47 -3.50
C THR A 119 0.23 17.12 -3.41
N HIS A 120 -0.98 17.02 -3.97
CA HIS A 120 -1.72 15.76 -3.99
C HIS A 120 -1.03 14.71 -4.87
N VAL A 121 -0.55 15.10 -6.06
CA VAL A 121 0.26 14.24 -6.94
C VAL A 121 1.49 13.71 -6.19
N CYS A 122 2.27 14.60 -5.56
CA CYS A 122 3.45 14.22 -4.78
C CYS A 122 3.12 13.27 -3.62
N LYS A 123 2.04 13.54 -2.87
CA LYS A 123 1.62 12.67 -1.76
C LYS A 123 1.23 11.29 -2.25
N PHE A 124 0.49 11.21 -3.35
CA PHE A 124 0.06 9.94 -3.92
C PHE A 124 1.24 9.16 -4.52
N GLN A 125 2.15 9.82 -5.22
CA GLN A 125 3.41 9.21 -5.68
C GLN A 125 4.18 8.61 -4.52
N ARG A 126 4.40 9.36 -3.42
CA ARG A 126 5.11 8.86 -2.24
C ARG A 126 4.41 7.64 -1.65
N PHE A 127 3.09 7.68 -1.52
CA PHE A 127 2.29 6.55 -1.04
C PHE A 127 2.50 5.31 -1.91
N LEU A 128 2.34 5.42 -3.24
CA LEU A 128 2.47 4.26 -4.12
C LEU A 128 3.90 3.73 -4.17
N THR A 129 4.92 4.61 -4.14
CA THR A 129 6.32 4.18 -4.00
C THR A 129 6.53 3.37 -2.73
N THR A 130 6.03 3.84 -1.58
CA THR A 130 6.15 3.08 -0.33
C THR A 130 5.43 1.74 -0.39
N VAL A 131 4.24 1.67 -1.00
CA VAL A 131 3.54 0.40 -1.24
C VAL A 131 4.41 -0.55 -2.05
N MET A 132 4.97 -0.09 -3.17
CA MET A 132 5.81 -0.91 -4.04
C MET A 132 7.11 -1.35 -3.37
N ASP A 133 7.72 -0.51 -2.54
CA ASP A 133 8.92 -0.86 -1.78
C ASP A 133 8.69 -1.94 -0.73
N LEU A 134 7.47 -2.04 -0.20
CA LEU A 134 7.09 -3.04 0.82
C LEU A 134 6.49 -4.29 0.21
N LEU A 135 5.89 -4.19 -0.97
CA LEU A 135 5.19 -5.27 -1.64
C LEU A 135 6.02 -6.57 -1.72
N PRO A 136 7.32 -6.58 -2.11
CA PRO A 136 8.10 -7.81 -2.19
C PRO A 136 8.76 -8.23 -0.87
N LYS A 137 8.61 -7.47 0.24
CA LYS A 137 9.32 -7.73 1.50
C LYS A 137 8.52 -8.65 2.42
N HIS A 138 9.06 -9.81 2.72
CA HIS A 138 8.52 -10.74 3.71
C HIS A 138 8.64 -10.18 5.14
N GLY A 139 7.63 -10.43 5.98
CA GLY A 139 7.60 -10.02 7.38
C GLY A 139 7.23 -8.55 7.60
N ARG A 140 6.79 -7.84 6.56
CA ARG A 140 6.34 -6.43 6.61
C ARG A 140 4.94 -6.21 6.03
N GLU A 141 4.17 -7.29 5.93
CA GLU A 141 2.82 -7.29 5.39
C GLU A 141 1.87 -6.43 6.22
N GLU A 142 1.92 -6.55 7.55
CA GLU A 142 1.10 -5.75 8.47
C GLU A 142 1.41 -4.26 8.34
N GLU A 143 2.68 -3.90 8.15
CA GLU A 143 3.06 -2.51 7.95
C GLU A 143 2.55 -1.95 6.62
N LEU A 144 2.67 -2.73 5.55
CA LEU A 144 2.07 -2.40 4.26
C LEU A 144 0.56 -2.13 4.41
N ILE A 145 -0.16 -3.03 5.08
CA ILE A 145 -1.59 -2.90 5.35
C ILE A 145 -1.87 -1.63 6.17
N GLN A 146 -1.10 -1.36 7.23
CA GLN A 146 -1.28 -0.17 8.06
C GLN A 146 -1.08 1.13 7.29
N ILE A 147 -0.10 1.19 6.38
CA ILE A 147 0.15 2.35 5.51
C ILE A 147 -1.03 2.59 4.58
N ILE A 148 -1.56 1.53 3.97
CA ILE A 148 -2.75 1.62 3.10
C ILE A 148 -3.96 2.11 3.90
N ARG A 149 -4.20 1.52 5.07
CA ARG A 149 -5.34 1.90 5.93
C ARG A 149 -5.21 3.31 6.50
N MET A 150 -3.98 3.79 6.74
CA MET A 150 -3.73 5.18 7.16
C MET A 150 -4.23 6.18 6.13
N VAL A 151 -4.05 5.91 4.84
CA VAL A 151 -4.59 6.73 3.76
C VAL A 151 -6.12 6.77 3.84
N GLY A 152 -6.79 5.64 4.07
CA GLY A 152 -8.25 5.60 4.27
C GLY A 152 -8.73 6.50 5.41
N ARG A 153 -8.05 6.45 6.56
CA ARG A 153 -8.38 7.30 7.72
C ARG A 153 -8.17 8.79 7.43
N GLN A 154 -7.07 9.15 6.75
CA GLN A 154 -6.80 10.54 6.38
C GLN A 154 -7.87 11.14 5.47
N HIS A 155 -8.44 10.33 4.57
CA HIS A 155 -9.52 10.78 3.69
C HIS A 155 -10.83 11.10 4.45
N CYS A 156 -11.00 10.67 5.71
CA CYS A 156 -12.14 11.08 6.55
C CYS A 156 -12.11 12.56 6.92
N GLN A 157 -10.94 13.21 6.84
CA GLN A 157 -10.79 14.63 7.13
C GLN A 157 -11.22 15.53 5.95
N VAL A 158 -11.47 14.95 4.78
CA VAL A 158 -11.89 15.67 3.58
C VAL A 158 -13.42 15.70 3.53
N LYS A 159 -14.02 16.78 4.06
CA LYS A 159 -15.48 16.91 4.24
C LYS A 159 -16.32 16.63 2.98
N GLN A 160 -15.81 16.97 1.80
CA GLN A 160 -16.51 16.82 0.51
C GLN A 160 -16.25 15.47 -0.19
N LEU A 161 -15.41 14.60 0.41
CA LEU A 161 -15.10 13.31 -0.17
C LEU A 161 -16.02 12.21 0.38
N SER A 162 -16.76 11.59 -0.52
CA SER A 162 -17.53 10.36 -0.28
C SER A 162 -16.85 9.15 -0.93
N PHE A 163 -16.86 8.00 -0.25
CA PHE A 163 -16.42 6.71 -0.81
C PHE A 163 -17.48 6.05 -1.68
N THR A 164 -17.87 6.70 -2.78
CA THR A 164 -18.81 6.12 -3.75
C THR A 164 -18.10 5.16 -4.69
N ALA A 165 -18.78 4.08 -5.10
CA ALA A 165 -18.20 3.09 -6.01
C ALA A 165 -17.74 3.73 -7.33
N ALA A 166 -18.52 4.68 -7.87
CA ALA A 166 -18.20 5.39 -9.11
C ALA A 166 -16.85 6.14 -9.04
N ARG A 167 -16.59 6.93 -7.99
CA ARG A 167 -15.34 7.70 -7.84
C ARG A 167 -14.11 6.79 -7.80
N TRP A 168 -14.20 5.69 -7.04
CA TRP A 168 -13.08 4.75 -6.92
C TRP A 168 -12.89 3.89 -8.17
N LEU A 169 -13.96 3.63 -8.93
CA LEU A 169 -13.86 2.99 -10.23
C LEU A 169 -13.15 3.92 -11.23
N SER A 170 -13.52 5.19 -11.30
CA SER A 170 -12.83 6.22 -12.11
C SER A 170 -11.34 6.30 -11.77
N PHE A 171 -11.02 6.32 -10.47
CA PHE A 171 -9.64 6.29 -9.99
C PHE A 171 -8.89 5.01 -10.41
N LYS A 172 -9.52 3.83 -10.25
CA LYS A 172 -8.93 2.55 -10.70
C LYS A 172 -8.65 2.58 -12.20
N THR A 173 -9.59 3.06 -13.01
CA THR A 173 -9.43 3.18 -14.47
C THR A 173 -8.24 4.05 -14.81
N ALA A 174 -8.13 5.25 -14.21
CA ALA A 174 -7.00 6.15 -14.43
C ALA A 174 -5.65 5.50 -14.09
N MET A 175 -5.56 4.79 -12.97
CA MET A 175 -4.35 4.07 -12.57
C MET A 175 -3.99 2.95 -13.54
N ILE A 176 -4.95 2.13 -13.95
CA ILE A 176 -4.71 1.03 -14.90
C ILE A 176 -4.24 1.56 -16.24
N GLU A 177 -4.89 2.60 -16.75
CA GLU A 177 -4.50 3.21 -18.03
C GLU A 177 -3.10 3.85 -17.98
N THR A 178 -2.66 4.29 -16.80
CA THR A 178 -1.33 4.90 -16.62
C THR A 178 -0.24 3.84 -16.41
N PHE A 179 -0.47 2.84 -15.56
CA PHE A 179 0.57 1.92 -15.12
C PHE A 179 0.57 0.57 -15.84
N ALA A 180 -0.54 0.20 -16.49
CA ALA A 180 -0.66 -1.03 -17.27
C ALA A 180 -0.60 -0.78 -18.80
N LEU A 181 0.22 0.19 -19.23
CA LEU A 181 0.41 0.56 -20.64
C LEU A 181 1.00 -0.56 -21.51
N GLN A 182 1.59 -1.61 -20.92
CA GLN A 182 2.17 -2.70 -21.68
C GLN A 182 1.10 -3.69 -22.18
N ARG A 183 1.21 -4.09 -23.45
CA ARG A 183 0.33 -5.03 -24.17
C ARG A 183 0.28 -6.45 -23.58
N ASN A 184 1.02 -6.73 -22.50
CA ASN A 184 0.99 -8.01 -21.82
C ASN A 184 -0.17 -8.04 -20.81
N GLY A 185 -1.23 -8.79 -21.14
CA GLY A 185 -2.42 -8.91 -20.30
C GLY A 185 -2.14 -9.30 -18.86
N LYS A 186 -1.04 -10.02 -18.59
CA LYS A 186 -0.65 -10.44 -17.24
C LYS A 186 -0.32 -9.26 -16.32
N LEU A 187 0.48 -8.30 -16.79
CA LEU A 187 0.87 -7.14 -15.97
C LEU A 187 -0.34 -6.26 -15.66
N LYS A 188 -1.26 -6.11 -16.63
CA LYS A 188 -2.54 -5.42 -16.43
C LYS A 188 -3.38 -6.08 -15.34
N THR A 189 -3.48 -7.41 -15.35
CA THR A 189 -4.17 -8.17 -14.30
C THR A 189 -3.51 -7.96 -12.94
N GLN A 190 -2.18 -8.04 -12.85
CA GLN A 190 -1.44 -7.83 -11.60
C GLN A 190 -1.71 -6.43 -11.00
N TRP A 191 -1.62 -5.38 -11.83
CA TRP A 191 -1.98 -4.02 -11.41
C TRP A 191 -3.45 -3.92 -10.98
N SER A 192 -4.37 -4.55 -11.70
CA SER A 192 -5.80 -4.56 -11.35
C SER A 192 -6.06 -5.18 -9.98
N LEU A 193 -5.39 -6.30 -9.67
CA LEU A 193 -5.49 -6.99 -8.38
C LEU A 193 -4.92 -6.14 -7.25
N LEU A 194 -3.73 -5.57 -7.44
CA LEU A 194 -3.13 -4.66 -6.46
C LEU A 194 -4.02 -3.43 -6.21
N ILE A 195 -4.41 -2.71 -7.26
CA ILE A 195 -5.22 -1.48 -7.13
C ILE A 195 -6.56 -1.79 -6.47
N SER A 196 -7.21 -2.91 -6.82
CA SER A 196 -8.42 -3.36 -6.13
C SER A 196 -8.17 -3.56 -4.64
N PHE A 197 -7.12 -4.30 -4.26
CA PHE A 197 -6.77 -4.52 -2.86
C PHE A 197 -6.55 -3.19 -2.11
N LEU A 198 -5.79 -2.26 -2.70
CA LEU A 198 -5.56 -0.92 -2.13
C LEU A 198 -6.87 -0.18 -1.88
N ILE A 199 -7.75 -0.09 -2.89
CA ILE A 199 -9.03 0.61 -2.79
C ILE A 199 -9.90 -0.01 -1.69
N TYR A 200 -9.93 -1.34 -1.61
CA TYR A 200 -10.71 -2.02 -0.57
C TYR A 200 -10.20 -1.71 0.84
N GLU A 201 -8.90 -1.79 1.08
CA GLU A 201 -8.32 -1.48 2.40
C GLU A 201 -8.51 -0.02 2.79
N ILE A 202 -8.32 0.91 1.84
CA ILE A 202 -8.56 2.33 2.06
C ILE A 202 -10.04 2.56 2.40
N LYS A 203 -10.98 1.96 1.64
CA LYS A 203 -12.42 2.10 1.86
C LYS A 203 -12.85 1.51 3.20
N ASP A 204 -12.38 0.32 3.52
CA ASP A 204 -12.69 -0.34 4.78
C ASP A 204 -12.22 0.51 5.97
N ALA A 205 -10.97 1.00 5.93
CA ALA A 205 -10.43 1.86 6.98
C ALA A 205 -11.17 3.19 7.11
N TYR A 206 -11.58 3.80 5.99
CA TYR A 206 -12.41 5.01 5.98
C TYR A 206 -13.76 4.76 6.66
N LEU A 207 -14.48 3.71 6.25
CA LEU A 207 -15.80 3.38 6.81
C LEU A 207 -15.72 2.99 8.28
N ALA A 208 -14.72 2.21 8.67
CA ALA A 208 -14.46 1.86 10.06
C ALA A 208 -14.24 3.12 10.91
N HIS A 209 -13.42 4.06 10.42
CA HIS A 209 -13.16 5.30 11.15
C HIS A 209 -14.40 6.20 11.26
N ILE A 210 -15.21 6.32 10.21
CA ILE A 210 -16.50 7.05 10.28
C ILE A 210 -17.43 6.43 11.31
N ARG A 211 -17.52 5.09 11.39
CA ARG A 211 -18.33 4.41 12.40
C ARG A 211 -17.84 4.77 13.80
N THR A 212 -16.53 4.71 14.04
CA THR A 212 -15.93 5.11 15.32
C THR A 212 -16.25 6.55 15.69
N LEU A 213 -16.13 7.50 14.74
CA LEU A 213 -16.43 8.91 15.01
C LEU A 213 -17.90 9.14 15.37
N ARG A 214 -18.82 8.41 14.73
CA ARG A 214 -20.26 8.45 15.03
C ARG A 214 -20.63 7.74 16.34
N SER A 215 -19.91 6.68 16.70
CA SER A 215 -20.11 6.00 17.98
C SER A 215 -19.49 6.75 19.15
N SER A 216 -18.35 7.43 18.95
CA SER A 216 -17.68 8.25 19.98
C SER A 216 -18.38 9.60 20.23
N SER A 217 -19.38 9.97 19.43
CA SER A 217 -20.31 11.04 19.75
C SER A 217 -21.39 10.65 20.78
N LEU A 218 -21.37 9.40 21.28
CA LEU A 218 -21.87 9.06 22.62
C LEU A 218 -20.70 9.18 23.61
N PRO A 219 -20.86 9.90 24.75
CA PRO A 219 -19.74 10.21 25.63
C PRO A 219 -19.34 8.98 26.43
N GLN A 220 -18.33 8.24 25.96
CA GLN A 220 -17.41 7.48 26.82
C GLN A 220 -16.20 6.94 26.02
N ILE A 221 -15.00 7.26 26.54
CA ILE A 221 -13.70 6.62 26.28
C ILE A 221 -12.98 7.06 24.98
N VAL A 222 -12.40 8.26 25.00
CA VAL A 222 -11.28 8.65 24.11
C VAL A 222 -10.09 9.10 24.96
N GLU A 223 -9.54 8.18 25.75
CA GLU A 223 -8.29 8.44 26.50
C GLU A 223 -7.14 7.50 26.14
N THR A 224 -7.38 6.40 25.41
CA THR A 224 -6.35 5.39 25.19
C THR A 224 -5.35 5.68 24.06
N TYR A 225 -5.69 6.50 23.07
CA TYR A 225 -4.82 6.71 21.90
C TYR A 225 -3.90 7.95 21.95
N LYS A 226 -4.00 8.79 23.00
CA LYS A 226 -3.11 9.96 23.18
C LYS A 226 -1.83 9.67 23.96
N LEU A 227 -1.68 8.49 24.58
CA LEU A 227 -0.59 8.22 25.52
C LEU A 227 0.66 7.54 24.94
N GLU A 228 0.63 6.95 23.74
CA GLU A 228 1.78 6.15 23.27
C GLU A 228 2.81 6.88 22.39
N PHE A 229 2.48 8.04 21.80
CA PHE A 229 3.46 8.80 20.98
C PHE A 229 4.12 9.99 21.70
N ARG A 230 3.71 10.31 22.94
CA ARG A 230 4.28 11.45 23.71
C ARG A 230 5.31 11.05 24.77
N ARG A 231 5.59 9.75 24.97
CA ARG A 231 6.44 9.26 26.07
C ARG A 231 7.91 9.00 25.71
N LYS A 232 8.40 9.43 24.54
CA LYS A 232 9.82 9.32 24.14
C LYS A 232 10.59 10.64 24.02
N LYS A 233 10.09 11.75 24.60
CA LYS A 233 10.81 13.05 24.57
C LYS A 233 11.00 13.74 25.92
N SER A 234 10.85 13.04 27.03
CA SER A 234 10.97 13.62 28.38
C SER A 234 11.79 12.76 29.35
N GLN A 235 12.87 12.14 28.89
CA GLN A 235 13.89 11.54 29.75
C GLN A 235 15.29 11.89 29.23
N THR A 236 15.59 13.19 29.19
CA THR A 236 16.99 13.69 29.25
C THR A 236 16.93 15.18 29.59
N LYS A 237 16.85 15.48 30.88
CA LYS A 237 17.28 16.73 31.56
C LYS A 237 16.67 16.74 32.96
N GLN A 238 17.33 16.06 33.89
CA GLN A 238 17.31 16.39 35.31
C GLN A 238 18.41 15.57 35.99
N GLN A 239 19.65 16.06 35.87
CA GLN A 239 20.68 15.84 36.86
C GLN A 239 21.50 17.12 36.96
N GLN A 240 21.77 17.51 38.20
CA GLN A 240 22.58 18.65 38.67
C GLN A 240 21.85 19.99 38.78
N GLN A 241 21.26 20.22 39.96
CA GLN A 241 21.75 21.26 40.87
C GLN A 241 21.23 20.97 42.28
N THR A 242 22.14 20.55 43.16
CA THR A 242 21.92 20.39 44.60
C THR A 242 22.37 21.70 45.27
N PRO A 243 21.60 22.29 46.20
CA PRO A 243 22.05 23.42 47.00
C PRO A 243 22.55 22.93 48.37
N GLN A 244 23.76 23.29 48.78
CA GLN A 244 24.16 23.31 50.20
C GLN A 244 25.16 24.44 50.50
N THR A 245 24.62 25.48 51.15
CA THR A 245 25.10 26.18 52.36
C THR A 245 26.60 26.46 52.55
N LYS A 246 26.93 27.76 52.66
CA LYS A 246 27.26 28.44 53.93
C LYS A 246 27.07 29.94 53.78
#